data_AF-A0A847MZS4-F1
#
_entry.id   AF-A0A847MZS4-F1
#
_cell.length_a   1.000
_cell.length_b   1.000
_cell.length_c   1.000
_cell.angle_alpha   90.00
_cell.angle_beta   90.00
_cell.angle_gamma   90.00
#
_symmetry.space_group_name_H-M   'P 1'
#
loop_
_entity.id
_entity.type
_entity.pdbx_description
1 polymer ?
#
loop_
_entity_poly.entity_id
_entity_poly.type
_entity_poly.pdbx_seq_one_letter_code
_entity_poly.pdbx_strand_id
1 'polypeptide(L)'
;MGKLIGNDSLRDIISQHFFKKTPAFFAMSYFSLYPDYFYPKGGVGRIPAALQSRLEELGSEVRIETEIVGLDASRKILVDSAGNAYPYDKLIWCADVKHLYRITTWDTFPKSITQKMLKEKEQVLASRGAESVFTLFLAVDLPPEYFHAISEGHFFYTPHGRGWESCIAANLLPCSKGGRPSIERNSTSGWTPSVVSTPMRFRFRFSTIAVQPLRVRRA
;
A
#
# COMPACT_ATOMS: atom_id res chain seq x y z
N MET A 1 -18.57 13.41 -5.32
CA MET A 1 -18.05 14.69 -4.80
C MET A 1 -18.64 15.91 -5.50
N GLY A 2 -18.50 16.06 -6.82
CA GLY A 2 -18.84 17.31 -7.53
C GLY A 2 -20.30 17.76 -7.52
N LYS A 3 -21.26 16.88 -7.16
CA LYS A 3 -22.67 17.29 -6.94
C LYS A 3 -22.96 17.75 -5.50
N LEU A 4 -22.06 17.48 -4.55
CA LEU A 4 -22.23 17.75 -3.11
C LEU A 4 -21.41 18.96 -2.66
N ILE A 5 -20.25 19.21 -3.28
CA ILE A 5 -19.35 20.31 -2.95
C ILE A 5 -19.19 21.18 -4.20
N GLY A 6 -19.73 22.40 -4.16
CA GLY A 6 -19.66 23.35 -5.27
C GLY A 6 -18.33 24.11 -5.38
N ASN A 7 -17.49 24.05 -4.34
CA ASN A 7 -16.16 24.65 -4.35
C ASN A 7 -15.13 23.66 -4.95
N ASP A 8 -14.63 23.97 -6.14
CA ASP A 8 -13.66 23.13 -6.86
C ASP A 8 -12.33 22.98 -6.09
N SER A 9 -11.89 24.05 -5.43
CA SER A 9 -10.68 24.10 -4.60
C SER A 9 -10.77 23.12 -3.44
N LEU A 10 -11.91 23.15 -2.71
CA LEU A 10 -12.17 22.26 -1.60
C LEU A 10 -12.32 20.81 -2.08
N ARG A 11 -12.95 20.61 -3.24
CA ARG A 11 -13.08 19.29 -3.84
C ARG A 11 -11.71 18.68 -4.12
N ASP A 12 -10.80 19.43 -4.74
CA ASP A 12 -9.43 19.01 -5.04
C ASP A 12 -8.65 18.69 -3.76
N ILE A 13 -8.72 19.59 -2.76
CA ILE A 13 -8.10 19.38 -1.45
C ILE A 13 -8.55 18.06 -0.81
N ILE A 14 -9.84 17.72 -0.89
CA ILE A 14 -10.32 16.48 -0.29
C ILE A 14 -9.94 15.28 -1.16
N SER A 15 -10.17 15.35 -2.48
CA SER A 15 -10.00 14.19 -3.36
C SER A 15 -8.57 13.69 -3.45
N GLN A 16 -7.56 14.56 -3.35
CA GLN A 16 -6.15 14.16 -3.40
C GLN A 16 -5.74 13.17 -2.29
N HIS A 17 -6.47 13.14 -1.17
CA HIS A 17 -6.15 12.28 -0.03
C HIS A 17 -6.78 10.89 -0.10
N PHE A 18 -7.60 10.62 -1.13
CA PHE A 18 -8.27 9.35 -1.33
C PHE A 18 -7.91 8.76 -2.68
N PHE A 19 -7.91 7.43 -2.75
CA PHE A 19 -7.66 6.74 -4.00
C PHE A 19 -8.71 7.07 -5.06
N LYS A 20 -8.32 6.97 -6.33
CA LYS A 20 -9.22 7.25 -7.46
C LYS A 20 -10.44 6.34 -7.41
N LYS A 21 -11.62 6.91 -7.66
CA LYS A 21 -12.94 6.25 -7.57
C LYS A 21 -13.35 5.80 -6.17
N THR A 22 -12.67 6.26 -5.11
CA THR A 22 -13.20 6.13 -3.75
C THR A 22 -14.62 6.72 -3.69
N PRO A 23 -15.63 5.95 -3.25
CA PRO A 23 -16.99 6.48 -3.12
C PRO A 23 -17.04 7.67 -2.17
N ALA A 24 -17.83 8.70 -2.52
CA ALA A 24 -17.86 9.94 -1.74
C ALA A 24 -18.30 9.72 -0.29
N PHE A 25 -19.28 8.84 -0.04
CA PHE A 25 -19.73 8.55 1.32
C PHE A 25 -18.60 7.95 2.18
N PHE A 26 -17.73 7.12 1.59
CA PHE A 26 -16.60 6.50 2.29
C PHE A 26 -15.55 7.56 2.65
N ALA A 27 -15.17 8.38 1.67
CA ALA A 27 -14.25 9.50 1.89
C ALA A 27 -14.77 10.45 2.98
N MET A 28 -16.06 10.76 2.98
CA MET A 28 -16.66 11.63 3.99
C MET A 28 -16.76 10.97 5.37
N SER A 29 -17.07 9.67 5.44
CA SER A 29 -17.09 8.94 6.72
C SER A 29 -15.74 8.94 7.42
N TYR A 30 -14.64 8.99 6.66
CA TYR A 30 -13.30 9.07 7.21
C TYR A 30 -13.12 10.33 8.07
N PHE A 31 -13.64 11.48 7.63
CA PHE A 31 -13.57 12.72 8.42
C PHE A 31 -14.45 12.66 9.67
N SER A 32 -15.59 11.96 9.61
CA SER A 32 -16.43 11.76 10.79
C SER A 32 -15.77 10.86 11.84
N LEU A 33 -15.04 9.82 11.39
CA LEU A 33 -14.34 8.88 12.26
C LEU A 33 -12.94 9.35 12.66
N TYR A 34 -12.48 10.46 12.11
CA TYR A 34 -11.15 10.99 12.33
C TYR A 34 -10.79 11.16 13.81
N PRO A 35 -11.69 11.68 14.68
CA PRO A 35 -11.42 11.82 16.10
C PRO A 35 -11.32 10.47 16.85
N ASP A 36 -11.89 9.40 16.28
CA ASP A 36 -12.02 8.09 16.92
C ASP A 36 -10.88 7.14 16.55
N TYR A 37 -9.76 7.66 16.02
CA TYR A 37 -8.61 6.84 15.65
C TYR A 37 -7.85 6.34 16.89
N PHE A 38 -7.83 5.02 17.08
CA PHE A 38 -7.04 4.37 18.12
C PHE A 38 -5.68 3.92 17.58
N TYR A 39 -4.61 4.31 18.29
CA TYR A 39 -3.26 3.84 18.01
C TYR A 39 -2.88 2.71 18.98
N PRO A 40 -2.67 1.47 18.50
CA PRO A 40 -2.31 0.37 19.37
C PRO A 40 -0.94 0.63 20.01
N LYS A 41 -0.84 0.39 21.32
CA LYS A 41 0.42 0.47 22.05
C LYS A 41 1.42 -0.52 21.45
N GLY A 42 2.58 -0.02 21.02
CA GLY A 42 3.58 -0.81 20.28
C GLY A 42 3.42 -0.77 18.75
N GLY A 43 2.51 0.05 18.24
CA GLY A 43 2.30 0.26 16.80
C GLY A 43 1.37 -0.77 16.15
N VAL A 44 0.95 -0.47 14.91
CA VAL A 44 -0.04 -1.28 14.17
C VAL A 44 0.43 -2.71 13.89
N GLY A 45 1.75 -2.96 13.91
CA GLY A 45 2.32 -4.31 13.79
C GLY A 45 1.93 -5.26 14.93
N ARG A 46 1.38 -4.75 16.05
CA ARG A 46 0.88 -5.60 17.15
C ARG A 46 -0.41 -6.33 16.78
N ILE A 47 -1.20 -5.80 15.85
CA ILE A 47 -2.45 -6.44 15.41
C ILE A 47 -2.18 -7.80 14.73
N PRO A 48 -1.37 -7.88 13.66
CA PRO A 48 -1.07 -9.18 13.04
C PRO A 48 -0.33 -10.13 13.98
N ALA A 49 0.53 -9.63 14.87
CA ALA A 49 1.20 -10.45 15.88
C ALA A 49 0.21 -11.10 16.85
N ALA A 50 -0.76 -10.32 17.37
CA ALA A 50 -1.80 -10.85 18.25
C ALA A 50 -2.71 -11.86 17.54
N LEU A 51 -3.02 -11.62 16.26
CA LEU A 51 -3.78 -12.56 15.44
C LEU A 51 -3.02 -13.89 15.27
N GLN A 52 -1.71 -13.83 14.98
CA GLN A 52 -0.88 -15.03 14.88
C GLN A 52 -0.91 -15.83 16.19
N SER A 53 -0.64 -15.19 17.33
CA SER A 53 -0.68 -15.88 18.62
C SER A 53 -2.04 -16.51 18.89
N ARG A 54 -3.13 -15.81 18.53
CA ARG A 54 -4.48 -16.35 18.72
C ARG A 54 -4.77 -17.57 17.83
N LEU A 55 -4.25 -17.59 16.60
CA LEU A 55 -4.37 -18.75 15.71
C LEU A 55 -3.64 -19.97 16.28
N GLU A 56 -2.42 -19.77 16.79
CA GLU A 56 -1.61 -20.81 17.43
C GLU A 56 -2.30 -21.36 18.69
N GLU A 57 -2.87 -20.49 19.54
CA GLU A 57 -3.67 -20.89 20.71
C GLU A 57 -4.89 -21.76 20.35
N LEU A 58 -5.49 -21.51 19.18
CA LEU A 58 -6.60 -22.30 18.65
C LEU A 58 -6.14 -23.61 17.98
N GLY A 59 -4.84 -23.91 18.01
CA GLY A 59 -4.25 -25.10 17.39
C GLY A 59 -4.07 -24.99 15.87
N SER A 60 -4.13 -23.78 15.31
CA SER A 60 -3.83 -23.56 13.89
C SER A 60 -2.33 -23.53 13.66
N GLU A 61 -1.90 -24.06 12.52
CA GLU A 61 -0.50 -23.97 12.09
C GLU A 61 -0.26 -22.67 11.31
N VAL A 62 0.77 -21.92 11.70
CA VAL A 62 1.21 -20.71 11.00
C VAL A 62 2.60 -20.96 10.44
N ARG A 63 2.72 -20.94 9.11
CA ARG A 63 4.01 -21.09 8.42
C ARG A 63 4.46 -19.74 7.86
N ILE A 64 5.62 -19.27 8.32
CA ILE A 64 6.31 -18.10 7.77
C ILE A 64 7.37 -18.54 6.77
N GLU A 65 7.94 -17.60 6.01
CA GLU A 65 8.99 -17.88 5.02
C GLU A 65 8.59 -18.95 3.98
N THR A 66 7.28 -19.14 3.79
CA THR A 66 6.69 -20.16 2.92
C THR A 66 5.99 -19.46 1.76
N GLU A 67 6.75 -19.17 0.71
CA GLU A 67 6.22 -18.52 -0.48
C GLU A 67 5.48 -19.55 -1.35
N ILE A 68 4.20 -19.30 -1.64
CA ILE A 68 3.41 -20.14 -2.54
C ILE A 68 3.68 -19.74 -3.99
N VAL A 69 4.18 -20.69 -4.77
CA VAL A 69 4.58 -20.50 -6.17
C VAL A 69 3.78 -21.34 -7.16
N GLY A 70 2.98 -22.30 -6.68
CA GLY A 70 2.14 -23.16 -7.50
C GLY A 70 0.77 -23.42 -6.87
N LEU A 71 -0.25 -23.53 -7.71
CA LEU A 71 -1.59 -23.96 -7.31
C LEU A 71 -2.20 -24.85 -8.39
N ASP A 72 -2.44 -26.13 -8.08
CA ASP A 72 -3.30 -27.00 -8.89
C ASP A 72 -4.71 -26.93 -8.33
N ALA A 73 -5.56 -26.12 -8.97
CA ALA A 73 -6.95 -25.95 -8.55
C ALA A 73 -7.79 -27.22 -8.73
N SER A 74 -7.35 -28.12 -9.62
CA SER A 74 -8.10 -29.31 -9.98
C SER A 74 -7.85 -30.46 -9.01
N ARG A 75 -6.60 -30.60 -8.55
CA ARG A 75 -6.21 -31.52 -7.47
C ARG A 75 -6.33 -30.92 -6.08
N LYS A 76 -6.58 -29.60 -5.99
CA LYS A 76 -6.63 -28.81 -4.77
C LYS A 76 -5.32 -28.87 -3.97
N ILE A 77 -4.22 -28.54 -4.62
CA ILE A 77 -2.88 -28.59 -4.02
C ILE A 77 -2.18 -27.25 -4.21
N LEU A 78 -1.65 -26.68 -3.12
CA LEU A 78 -0.67 -25.59 -3.17
C LEU A 78 0.74 -26.15 -3.14
N VAL A 79 1.67 -25.46 -3.80
CA VAL A 79 3.10 -25.80 -3.80
C VAL A 79 3.90 -24.56 -3.40
N ASP A 80 4.78 -24.73 -2.40
CA ASP A 80 5.70 -23.66 -2.00
C ASP A 80 7.00 -23.65 -2.83
N SER A 81 7.81 -22.60 -2.63
CA SER A 81 9.09 -22.42 -3.31
C SER A 81 10.14 -23.49 -2.97
N ALA A 82 9.94 -24.27 -1.90
CA ALA A 82 10.78 -25.41 -1.54
C ALA A 82 10.29 -26.73 -2.16
N GLY A 83 9.14 -26.72 -2.84
CA GLY A 83 8.54 -27.89 -3.49
C GLY A 83 7.63 -28.72 -2.57
N ASN A 84 7.33 -28.25 -1.35
CA ASN A 84 6.37 -28.93 -0.49
C ASN A 84 4.95 -28.74 -1.02
N ALA A 85 4.14 -29.78 -0.94
CA ALA A 85 2.76 -29.80 -1.41
C ALA A 85 1.77 -29.79 -0.25
N TYR A 86 0.75 -28.94 -0.36
CA TYR A 86 -0.28 -28.75 0.67
C TYR A 86 -1.67 -28.99 0.07
N PRO A 87 -2.29 -30.16 0.31
CA PRO A 87 -3.66 -30.40 -0.10
C PRO A 87 -4.64 -29.55 0.73
N TYR A 88 -5.73 -29.11 0.12
CA TYR A 88 -6.75 -28.32 0.81
C TYR A 88 -8.18 -28.71 0.40
N ASP A 89 -9.12 -28.56 1.32
CA ASP A 89 -10.55 -28.66 1.00
C ASP A 89 -11.12 -27.33 0.54
N LYS A 90 -10.72 -26.26 1.24
CA LYS A 90 -11.11 -24.87 1.01
C LYS A 90 -9.85 -23.99 1.05
N LEU A 91 -9.74 -23.09 0.07
CA LEU A 91 -8.66 -22.12 -0.02
C LEU A 91 -9.22 -20.72 0.23
N ILE A 92 -8.67 -20.02 1.22
CA ILE A 92 -8.89 -18.59 1.43
C ILE A 92 -7.61 -17.87 0.99
N TRP A 93 -7.70 -17.11 -0.10
CA TRP A 93 -6.55 -16.39 -0.65
C TRP A 93 -6.59 -14.91 -0.25
N CYS A 94 -5.62 -14.50 0.57
CA CYS A 94 -5.50 -13.12 1.07
C CYS A 94 -4.25 -12.39 0.52
N ALA A 95 -3.69 -12.85 -0.60
CA ALA A 95 -2.49 -12.29 -1.22
C ALA A 95 -2.82 -11.68 -2.61
N ASP A 96 -1.79 -11.33 -3.38
CA ASP A 96 -1.94 -10.74 -4.72
C ASP A 96 -2.81 -11.65 -5.62
N VAL A 97 -3.96 -11.12 -6.06
CA VAL A 97 -4.91 -11.84 -6.91
C VAL A 97 -4.32 -12.16 -8.28
N LYS A 98 -3.49 -11.29 -8.87
CA LYS A 98 -2.82 -11.59 -10.14
C LYS A 98 -1.82 -12.70 -9.97
N HIS A 99 -1.13 -12.76 -8.82
CA HIS A 99 -0.23 -13.87 -8.50
C HIS A 99 -1.00 -15.20 -8.48
N LEU A 100 -2.13 -15.26 -7.77
CA LEU A 100 -3.03 -16.43 -7.76
C LEU A 100 -3.30 -16.91 -9.19
N TYR A 101 -3.83 -16.04 -10.06
CA TYR A 101 -4.17 -16.43 -11.43
C TYR A 101 -2.94 -16.85 -12.26
N ARG A 102 -1.75 -16.27 -12.02
CA ARG A 102 -0.52 -16.68 -12.72
C ARG A 102 -0.13 -18.11 -12.37
N ILE A 103 -0.11 -18.45 -11.08
CA ILE A 103 0.37 -19.74 -10.58
C ILE A 103 -0.67 -20.87 -10.66
N THR A 104 -1.93 -20.54 -10.92
CA THR A 104 -3.02 -21.53 -10.98
C THR A 104 -2.96 -22.36 -12.26
N THR A 105 -3.01 -23.68 -12.11
CA THR A 105 -3.23 -24.71 -13.15
C THR A 105 -4.51 -25.49 -12.86
N TRP A 106 -5.06 -26.20 -13.86
CA TRP A 106 -6.36 -26.88 -13.76
C TRP A 106 -6.52 -28.03 -14.77
N ASP A 107 -5.47 -28.82 -14.97
CA ASP A 107 -5.34 -29.74 -16.10
C ASP A 107 -6.46 -30.77 -16.25
N THR A 108 -7.19 -31.07 -15.16
CA THR A 108 -8.27 -32.08 -15.17
C THR A 108 -9.68 -31.51 -15.34
N PHE A 109 -9.85 -30.19 -15.46
CA PHE A 109 -11.18 -29.59 -15.62
C PHE A 109 -11.75 -29.72 -17.05
N PRO A 110 -13.08 -29.91 -17.20
CA PRO A 110 -13.76 -29.90 -18.49
C PRO A 110 -13.49 -28.61 -19.28
N LYS A 111 -13.43 -28.72 -20.62
CA LYS A 111 -13.16 -27.58 -21.53
C LYS A 111 -14.05 -26.36 -21.26
N SER A 112 -15.33 -26.57 -20.95
CA SER A 112 -16.28 -25.48 -20.67
C SER A 112 -15.93 -24.67 -19.41
N ILE A 113 -15.37 -25.31 -18.39
CA ILE A 113 -14.89 -24.65 -17.17
C ILE A 113 -13.56 -23.96 -17.48
N THR A 114 -12.63 -24.66 -18.12
CA THR A 114 -11.31 -24.14 -18.49
C THR A 114 -11.41 -22.87 -19.35
N GLN A 115 -12.35 -22.79 -20.29
CA GLN A 115 -12.57 -21.57 -21.09
C GLN A 115 -13.05 -20.38 -20.24
N LYS A 116 -13.95 -20.61 -19.28
CA LYS A 116 -14.40 -19.55 -18.36
C LYS A 116 -13.25 -19.08 -17.47
N MET A 117 -12.47 -20.01 -16.92
CA MET A 117 -11.30 -19.73 -16.10
C MET A 117 -10.23 -18.94 -16.87
N LEU A 118 -9.97 -19.32 -18.12
CA LEU A 118 -9.01 -18.62 -18.98
C LEU A 118 -9.46 -17.18 -19.27
N LYS A 119 -10.74 -17.00 -19.62
CA LYS A 119 -11.32 -15.66 -19.83
C LYS A 119 -11.18 -14.79 -18.58
N GLU A 120 -11.47 -15.34 -17.40
CA GLU A 120 -11.33 -14.60 -16.15
C GLU A 120 -9.86 -14.28 -15.85
N LYS A 121 -8.95 -15.24 -16.03
CA LYS A 121 -7.50 -15.05 -15.89
C LYS A 121 -7.02 -13.90 -16.79
N GLU A 122 -7.42 -13.88 -18.04
CA GLU A 122 -7.05 -12.81 -18.98
C GLU A 122 -7.55 -11.44 -18.50
N GLN A 123 -8.81 -11.35 -18.06
CA GLN A 123 -9.40 -10.10 -17.55
C GLN A 123 -8.67 -9.58 -16.30
N VAL A 124 -8.41 -10.44 -15.33
CA VAL A 124 -7.71 -10.08 -14.09
C VAL A 124 -6.28 -9.65 -14.38
N LEU A 125 -5.56 -10.38 -15.24
CA LEU A 125 -4.17 -10.05 -15.56
C LEU A 125 -4.04 -8.75 -16.36
N ALA A 126 -4.97 -8.48 -17.27
CA ALA A 126 -5.03 -7.24 -18.07
C ALA A 126 -5.48 -6.01 -17.24
N SER A 127 -6.13 -6.22 -16.10
CA SER A 127 -6.62 -5.13 -15.25
C SER A 127 -5.48 -4.27 -14.68
N ARG A 128 -5.70 -2.99 -14.43
CA ARG A 128 -4.71 -2.11 -13.78
C ARG A 128 -4.75 -2.32 -12.26
N GLY A 129 -3.58 -2.42 -11.62
CA GLY A 129 -3.48 -2.48 -10.16
C GLY A 129 -3.91 -1.16 -9.50
N ALA A 130 -4.08 -1.21 -8.18
CA ALA A 130 -4.37 -0.04 -7.37
C ALA A 130 -3.19 0.95 -7.36
N GLU A 131 -3.42 2.11 -6.76
CA GLU A 131 -2.40 3.15 -6.59
C GLU A 131 -1.34 2.70 -5.56
N SER A 132 -0.11 3.15 -5.75
CA SER A 132 0.98 2.91 -4.80
C SER A 132 1.11 4.09 -3.84
N VAL A 133 1.49 3.80 -2.60
CA VAL A 133 1.73 4.83 -1.57
C VAL A 133 3.23 5.02 -1.41
N PHE A 134 3.68 6.27 -1.37
CA PHE A 134 5.03 6.63 -0.97
C PHE A 134 5.00 7.09 0.49
N THR A 135 5.81 6.48 1.35
CA THR A 135 5.88 6.79 2.77
C THR A 135 7.29 7.21 3.15
N LEU A 136 7.42 8.34 3.84
CA LEU A 136 8.68 8.87 4.36
C LEU A 136 8.66 8.82 5.89
N PHE A 137 9.65 8.15 6.47
CA PHE A 137 9.85 8.10 7.91
C PHE A 137 11.02 9.00 8.28
N LEU A 138 10.79 9.95 9.20
CA LEU A 138 11.79 10.92 9.64
C LEU A 138 12.06 10.72 11.13
N ALA A 139 13.35 10.59 11.47
CA ALA A 139 13.82 10.80 12.84
C ALA A 139 14.29 12.24 12.95
N VAL A 140 13.85 12.93 13.99
CA VAL A 140 14.09 14.36 14.20
C VAL A 140 14.61 14.59 15.62
N ASP A 141 15.53 15.53 15.77
CA ASP A 141 16.14 15.88 17.06
C ASP A 141 15.33 16.95 17.81
N LEU A 142 13.99 16.93 17.67
CA LEU A 142 13.07 17.83 18.35
C LEU A 142 12.16 17.05 19.32
N PRO A 143 11.82 17.64 20.47
CA PRO A 143 11.01 16.96 21.47
C PRO A 143 9.54 16.89 21.02
N PRO A 144 8.75 15.86 21.45
CA PRO A 144 7.35 15.70 21.04
C PRO A 144 6.47 16.93 21.30
N GLU A 145 6.75 17.69 22.36
CA GLU A 145 6.02 18.91 22.75
C GLU A 145 6.05 19.96 21.64
N TYR A 146 7.15 20.03 20.87
CA TYR A 146 7.24 20.92 19.72
C TYR A 146 6.16 20.59 18.68
N PHE A 147 5.97 19.30 18.38
CA PHE A 147 4.99 18.85 17.40
C PHE A 147 3.56 18.98 17.90
N HIS A 148 3.32 18.73 19.20
CA HIS A 148 2.02 18.96 19.84
C HIS A 148 1.58 20.43 19.78
N ALA A 149 2.51 21.38 19.77
CA ALA A 149 2.19 22.80 19.67
C ALA A 149 1.74 23.24 18.25
N ILE A 150 2.04 22.46 17.21
CA ILE A 150 1.80 22.84 15.80
C ILE A 150 0.92 21.83 15.04
N SER A 151 0.66 20.66 15.61
CA SER A 151 -0.08 19.58 14.97
C SER A 151 -0.65 18.59 15.97
N GLU A 152 -1.70 17.89 15.57
CA GLU A 152 -2.17 16.67 16.23
C GLU A 152 -1.52 15.45 15.58
N GLY A 153 -1.54 14.29 16.25
CA GLY A 153 -0.79 13.09 15.82
C GLY A 153 -1.15 12.53 14.43
N HIS A 154 -2.27 12.97 13.86
CA HIS A 154 -2.70 12.68 12.50
C HIS A 154 -3.23 13.98 11.90
N PHE A 155 -2.76 14.37 10.71
CA PHE A 155 -3.32 15.50 9.98
C PHE A 155 -3.18 15.32 8.47
N PHE A 156 -4.05 16.00 7.74
CA PHE A 156 -3.93 16.19 6.30
C PHE A 156 -3.18 17.49 6.03
N TYR A 157 -2.19 17.44 5.15
CA TYR A 157 -1.45 18.63 4.75
C TYR A 157 -1.55 18.84 3.26
N THR A 158 -2.05 20.01 2.88
CA THR A 158 -2.03 20.47 1.50
C THR A 158 -1.27 21.79 1.44
N PRO A 159 -0.13 21.86 0.74
CA PRO A 159 0.69 23.08 0.73
C PRO A 159 0.00 24.26 0.04
N HIS A 160 -1.03 24.03 -0.79
CA HIS A 160 -1.72 25.07 -1.54
C HIS A 160 -3.24 24.98 -1.38
N GLY A 161 -3.88 26.13 -1.11
CA GLY A 161 -5.34 26.22 -0.94
C GLY A 161 -6.15 25.92 -2.20
N ARG A 162 -5.51 25.82 -3.37
CA ARG A 162 -6.13 25.40 -4.63
C ARG A 162 -6.27 23.88 -4.81
N GLY A 163 -5.69 23.09 -3.90
CA GLY A 163 -5.52 21.65 -4.06
C GLY A 163 -4.32 21.28 -4.94
N TRP A 164 -3.98 20.00 -5.01
CA TRP A 164 -2.77 19.52 -5.68
C TRP A 164 -2.98 19.19 -7.16
N GLU A 165 -4.18 18.77 -7.58
CA GLU A 165 -4.44 18.52 -9.00
C GLU A 165 -4.35 19.81 -9.82
N SER A 166 -4.82 20.93 -9.27
CA SER A 166 -4.67 22.25 -9.90
C SER A 166 -3.22 22.75 -9.94
N CYS A 167 -2.39 22.37 -8.97
CA CYS A 167 -0.95 22.67 -8.95
C CYS A 167 -0.16 21.85 -9.97
N ILE A 168 -0.51 20.57 -10.19
CA ILE A 168 0.09 19.74 -11.25
C ILE A 168 -0.25 20.30 -12.64
N ALA A 169 -1.44 20.84 -12.82
CA ALA A 169 -1.83 21.46 -14.08
C ALA A 169 -1.07 22.77 -14.36
N ALA A 170 -0.62 23.47 -13.32
CA ALA A 170 -0.01 24.80 -13.42
C ALA A 170 1.53 24.82 -13.36
N ASN A 171 2.19 23.82 -12.77
CA ASN A 171 3.65 23.77 -12.65
C ASN A 171 4.24 22.38 -12.95
N LEU A 172 5.21 22.40 -13.87
CA LEU A 172 6.06 21.31 -14.32
C LEU A 172 6.67 20.50 -13.16
N LEU A 173 6.20 19.26 -13.01
CA LEU A 173 7.11 18.11 -13.01
C LEU A 173 6.85 17.38 -14.33
N PRO A 174 7.86 17.08 -15.17
CA PRO A 174 7.65 16.19 -16.28
C PRO A 174 7.43 14.79 -15.69
N CYS A 175 6.20 14.50 -15.27
CA CYS A 175 5.74 13.13 -15.15
C CYS A 175 5.45 12.66 -16.57
N SER A 176 6.52 12.53 -17.35
CA SER A 176 6.49 11.98 -18.69
C SER A 176 5.91 10.59 -18.58
N LYS A 177 4.86 10.34 -19.38
CA LYS A 177 4.34 9.01 -19.68
C LYS A 177 5.52 8.01 -19.80
N GLY A 178 5.63 7.09 -18.84
CA GLY A 178 6.50 5.90 -18.95
C GLY A 178 7.95 6.00 -18.47
N GLY A 179 8.41 7.08 -17.83
CA GLY A 179 9.76 7.16 -17.25
C GLY A 179 9.76 7.08 -15.72
N ARG A 180 10.64 6.27 -15.11
CA ARG A 180 10.89 6.34 -13.65
C ARG A 180 11.47 7.72 -13.33
N PRO A 181 10.90 8.51 -12.40
CA PRO A 181 11.52 9.77 -11.99
C PRO A 181 12.84 9.49 -11.28
N SER A 182 13.94 10.04 -11.77
CA SER A 182 15.17 10.15 -10.99
C SER A 182 15.00 11.31 -10.01
N ILE A 183 14.75 10.99 -8.74
CA ILE A 183 14.83 11.99 -7.67
C ILE A 183 16.33 12.26 -7.44
N GLU A 184 16.81 13.42 -7.84
CA GLU A 184 18.15 13.87 -7.47
C GLU A 184 18.26 13.98 -5.95
N ARG A 185 19.35 13.46 -5.38
CA ARG A 185 19.58 13.35 -3.92
C ARG A 185 19.52 14.68 -3.15
N ASN A 186 19.48 15.82 -3.84
CA ASN A 186 19.50 17.16 -3.23
C ASN A 186 18.26 18.03 -3.54
N SER A 187 17.19 17.51 -4.15
CA SER A 187 16.02 18.33 -4.56
C SER A 187 14.91 18.49 -3.51
N THR A 188 15.18 18.23 -2.22
CA THR A 188 14.22 18.44 -1.13
C THR A 188 14.01 19.92 -0.75
N SER A 189 14.70 20.85 -1.41
CA SER A 189 14.67 22.30 -1.11
C SER A 189 13.32 22.98 -1.36
N GLY A 190 12.36 22.30 -1.97
CA GLY A 190 10.99 22.82 -2.19
C GLY A 190 9.93 22.31 -1.21
N TRP A 191 10.26 21.39 -0.30
CA TRP A 191 9.28 20.73 0.59
C TRP A 191 9.36 21.19 2.06
N THR A 192 10.33 22.05 2.40
CA THR A 192 10.38 22.65 3.75
C THR A 192 9.34 23.75 3.86
N PRO A 193 8.39 23.68 4.83
CA PRO A 193 7.59 24.83 5.19
C PRO A 193 8.55 25.95 5.58
N SER A 194 8.36 27.14 5.01
CA SER A 194 9.04 28.35 5.45
C SER A 194 8.52 28.74 6.84
N VAL A 195 8.97 28.04 7.88
CA VAL A 195 8.76 28.41 9.27
C VAL A 195 10.08 28.21 10.02
N VAL A 196 10.73 29.35 10.26
CA VAL A 196 11.75 29.63 11.28
C VAL A 196 13.12 28.97 11.09
N SER A 197 14.11 29.85 10.87
CA SER A 197 15.54 29.61 10.83
C SER A 197 16.08 28.99 12.13
N THR A 198 16.14 27.66 12.19
CA THR A 198 17.05 26.94 13.08
C THR A 198 17.71 25.83 12.26
N PRO A 199 19.04 25.66 12.28
CA PRO A 199 19.71 24.66 11.44
C PRO A 199 19.33 23.25 11.91
N MET A 200 18.39 22.64 11.18
CA MET A 200 17.89 21.29 11.43
C MET A 200 18.86 20.27 10.82
N ARG A 201 19.42 19.37 11.62
CA ARG A 201 20.21 18.23 11.12
C ARG A 201 19.26 17.09 10.79
N PHE A 202 19.06 16.82 9.50
CA PHE A 202 18.32 15.64 9.05
C PHE A 202 19.26 14.45 8.91
N ARG A 203 18.92 13.33 9.54
CA ARG A 203 19.60 12.05 9.29
C ARG A 203 18.66 11.17 8.47
N PHE A 204 18.85 11.19 7.15
CA PHE A 204 18.03 10.40 6.24
C PHE A 204 18.44 8.93 6.27
N ARG A 205 17.48 8.03 6.54
CA ARG A 205 17.61 6.59 6.25
C ARG A 205 16.65 6.27 5.12
N PHE A 206 17.17 6.13 3.91
CA PHE A 206 16.38 5.69 2.77
C PHE A 206 16.25 4.16 2.82
N SER A 207 15.03 3.64 3.01
CA SER A 207 14.72 2.24 2.73
C SER A 207 13.91 2.16 1.44
N THR A 208 14.59 1.83 0.34
CA THR A 208 13.89 1.34 -0.84
C THR A 208 13.46 -0.09 -0.54
N ILE A 209 12.17 -0.39 -0.49
CA ILE A 209 11.72 -1.78 -0.64
C ILE A 209 11.88 -2.12 -2.12
N ALA A 210 13.11 -2.44 -2.49
CA ALA A 210 13.41 -3.21 -3.69
C ALA A 210 13.74 -4.62 -3.19
N VAL A 211 12.97 -5.61 -3.64
CA VAL A 211 13.33 -7.01 -3.48
C VAL A 211 14.62 -7.22 -4.28
N GLN A 212 15.77 -7.18 -3.59
CA GLN A 212 17.05 -7.64 -4.13
C GLN A 212 17.33 -9.03 -3.53
N PRO A 213 17.64 -10.04 -4.36
CA PRO A 213 17.98 -11.35 -3.87
C PRO A 213 19.29 -11.28 -3.10
N LEU A 214 19.29 -11.75 -1.85
CA LEU A 214 20.49 -11.83 -1.03
C LEU A 214 21.47 -12.83 -1.65
N ARG A 215 22.62 -12.33 -2.08
CA ARG A 215 23.72 -13.15 -2.61
C ARG A 215 24.45 -13.78 -1.42
N VAL A 216 24.22 -15.08 -1.21
CA VAL A 216 24.92 -15.88 -0.20
C VAL A 216 26.41 -15.92 -0.56
N ARG A 217 27.27 -15.38 0.32
CA ARG A 217 28.70 -15.70 0.33
C ARG A 217 28.91 -16.86 1.29
N ARG A 218 29.39 -17.98 0.76
CA ARG A 218 29.96 -19.07 1.56
C ARG A 218 31.31 -18.63 2.12
N ALA A 219 31.51 -18.85 3.41
CA ALA A 219 32.72 -19.40 3.99
C ALA A 219 32.28 -20.30 5.15
#